data_AF-A0A024QCN6-F1
#
_entry.id   AF-A0A024QCN6-F1
#
_cell.length_a   1.000
_cell.length_b   1.000
_cell.length_c   1.000
_cell.angle_alpha   90.00
_cell.angle_beta   90.00
_cell.angle_gamma   90.00
#
_symmetry.space_group_name_H-M   'P 1'
#
loop_
_entity.id
_entity.type
_entity.pdbx_description
1 polymer ?
#
loop_
_entity_poly.entity_id
_entity_poly.type
_entity_poly.pdbx_seq_one_letter_code
_entity_poly.pdbx_strand_id
1 'polypeptide(L)'
;MGNFIFQVIILSAIIVLLFYKIGIFLSFLFGYSIFVAWITIILSSLLTASFITVPLILILKFILRIRVRKEFQSDTQIRHDLSYLISEQRIHQKRGSSNTYFEWGDIFKAYEHKKMFRLYVSRNKAILLPKRFFNTNKAIELLKNMVHKNLDDRSVIMKLVFH
;
A
#
# COMPACT_ATOMS: atom_id res chain seq x y z
N MET A 1 0.82 11.91 21.08
CA MET A 1 1.61 10.83 20.43
C MET A 1 3.01 11.31 20.03
N GLY A 2 3.18 12.53 19.51
CA GLY A 2 4.51 13.11 19.22
C GLY A 2 5.46 13.16 20.43
N ASN A 3 4.97 13.58 21.60
CA ASN A 3 5.81 13.65 22.81
C ASN A 3 6.37 12.30 23.26
N PHE A 4 5.61 11.21 23.11
CA PHE A 4 6.06 9.87 23.49
C PHE A 4 7.19 9.37 22.58
N ILE A 5 7.06 9.59 21.27
CA ILE A 5 8.09 9.21 20.29
C ILE A 5 9.37 10.03 20.50
N PHE A 6 9.22 11.33 20.75
CA PHE A 6 10.33 12.21 21.06
C PHE A 6 11.07 11.80 22.34
N GLN A 7 10.33 11.41 23.39
CA GLN A 7 10.91 10.88 24.63
C GLN A 7 11.69 9.57 24.40
N VAL A 8 11.17 8.65 23.57
CA VAL A 8 11.87 7.39 23.23
C VAL A 8 13.17 7.65 22.47
N ILE A 9 13.16 8.60 21.52
CA ILE A 9 14.37 8.98 20.78
C ILE A 9 15.41 9.57 21.72
N ILE A 10 15.01 10.49 22.60
CA ILE A 10 15.91 11.10 23.59
C ILE A 10 16.49 10.05 24.53
N LEU A 11 15.67 9.15 25.07
CA LEU A 11 16.13 8.05 25.93
C LEU A 11 17.13 7.16 25.20
N SER A 12 16.86 6.79 23.95
CA SER A 12 17.79 5.96 23.15
C SER A 12 19.12 6.67 22.89
N ALA A 13 19.09 7.99 22.61
CA ALA A 13 20.28 8.79 22.42
C ALA A 13 21.11 8.91 23.71
N ILE A 14 20.47 9.10 24.86
CA ILE A 14 21.13 9.13 26.17
C ILE A 14 21.80 7.79 26.47
N ILE A 15 21.11 6.66 26.23
CA ILE A 15 21.68 5.32 26.43
C ILE A 15 22.92 5.12 25.56
N VAL A 16 22.86 5.49 24.27
CA VAL A 16 24.00 5.42 23.36
C VAL A 16 25.19 6.26 23.84
N LEU A 17 24.93 7.48 24.31
CA LEU A 17 25.98 8.36 24.84
C LEU A 17 26.61 7.78 26.12
N LEU A 18 25.82 7.18 27.01
CA LEU A 18 26.33 6.52 28.21
C LEU A 18 27.21 5.30 27.88
N PHE A 19 26.78 4.46 26.94
CA PHE A 19 27.58 3.32 26.47
C PHE A 19 28.89 3.75 25.79
N TYR A 20 28.86 4.84 25.02
CA TYR A 20 30.09 5.38 24.43
C TYR A 20 31.07 5.87 25.50
N LYS A 21 30.58 6.59 26.51
CA LYS A 21 31.39 7.07 27.64
C LYS A 21 31.95 5.93 28.49
N ILE A 22 31.17 4.86 28.73
CA ILE A 22 31.64 3.69 29.49
C ILE A 22 32.76 2.97 28.75
N GLY A 23 32.68 2.84 27.42
CA GLY A 23 33.71 2.19 26.61
C GLY A 23 35.05 2.93 26.65
N ILE A 24 35.02 4.26 26.57
CA ILE A 24 36.22 5.11 26.69
C ILE A 24 36.84 4.99 28.09
N PHE A 25 36.01 5.04 29.14
CA PHE A 25 36.47 4.94 30.52
C PHE A 25 37.12 3.58 30.83
N LEU A 26 36.50 2.48 30.38
CA LEU A 26 37.06 1.13 30.50
C LEU A 26 38.38 0.99 29.73
N SER A 27 38.49 1.60 28.54
CA SER A 27 39.73 1.57 27.75
C SER A 27 40.87 2.31 28.45
N PHE A 28 40.57 3.40 29.17
CA PHE A 28 41.54 4.16 29.95
C PHE A 28 42.01 3.39 31.21
N LEU A 29 41.10 2.70 31.90
CA LEU A 29 41.40 1.95 33.14
C LEU A 29 42.35 0.76 32.93
N PHE A 30 42.25 0.07 31.80
CA PHE A 30 42.96 -1.19 31.57
C PHE A 30 44.28 -1.07 30.81
N GLY A 31 44.78 0.16 30.55
CA GLY A 31 46.08 0.37 29.89
C GLY A 31 46.19 -0.39 28.56
N TYR A 32 45.23 -0.14 27.67
CA TYR A 32 44.90 -1.04 26.58
C TYR A 32 46.00 -1.21 25.52
N SER A 33 46.28 -2.47 25.16
CA SER A 33 46.92 -2.83 23.89
C SER A 33 46.08 -2.31 22.72
N ILE A 34 46.72 -1.66 21.75
CA ILE A 34 46.10 -1.07 20.56
C ILE A 34 45.08 -2.01 19.90
N PHE A 35 45.38 -3.32 19.87
CA PHE A 35 44.50 -4.33 19.26
C PHE A 35 43.13 -4.44 19.94
N VAL A 36 43.08 -4.41 21.27
CA VAL A 36 41.83 -4.54 22.01
C VAL A 36 41.00 -3.26 21.89
N ALA A 37 41.65 -2.10 21.73
CA ALA A 37 40.97 -0.81 21.53
C ALA A 37 40.23 -0.75 20.18
N TRP A 38 40.82 -1.31 19.12
CA TRP A 38 40.14 -1.41 17.83
C TRP A 38 38.90 -2.31 17.91
N ILE A 39 38.99 -3.45 18.62
CA ILE A 39 37.87 -4.36 18.82
C ILE A 39 36.72 -3.68 19.58
N THR A 40 37.03 -2.95 20.66
CA THR A 40 35.99 -2.26 21.45
C THR A 40 35.32 -1.14 20.65
N ILE A 41 36.08 -0.37 19.87
CA ILE A 41 35.53 0.67 18.99
C ILE A 41 34.61 0.06 17.94
N ILE A 42 35.01 -1.02 17.27
CA ILE A 42 34.20 -1.69 16.24
C ILE A 42 32.90 -2.24 16.84
N LEU A 43 32.96 -2.95 17.98
CA LEU A 43 31.77 -3.47 18.64
C LEU A 43 30.83 -2.35 19.08
N SER A 44 31.36 -1.28 19.66
CA SER A 44 30.56 -0.12 20.09
C SER A 44 29.88 0.58 18.91
N SER A 45 30.54 0.67 17.76
CA SER A 45 30.01 1.29 16.55
C SER A 45 28.89 0.45 15.93
N LEU A 46 29.04 -0.88 15.93
CA LEU A 46 27.99 -1.81 15.48
C LEU A 46 26.76 -1.77 16.39
N LEU A 47 26.97 -1.75 17.70
CA LEU A 47 25.88 -1.68 18.68
C LEU A 47 25.11 -0.37 18.56
N THR A 48 25.82 0.76 18.46
CA THR A 48 25.18 2.08 18.32
C THR A 48 24.44 2.22 16.99
N ALA A 49 24.99 1.75 15.87
CA ALA A 49 24.30 1.71 14.60
C ALA A 49 23.01 0.89 14.66
N SER A 50 23.04 -0.29 15.29
CA SER A 50 21.86 -1.14 15.45
C SER A 50 20.78 -0.49 16.32
N PHE A 51 21.19 0.16 17.41
CA PHE A 51 20.28 0.85 18.33
C PHE A 51 19.53 2.02 17.72
N ILE A 52 20.08 2.67 16.68
CA ILE A 52 19.40 3.77 15.97
C ILE A 52 18.53 3.22 14.84
N THR A 53 19.06 2.25 14.10
CA THR A 53 18.43 1.77 12.86
C THR A 53 17.17 0.94 13.15
N VAL A 54 17.20 0.08 14.17
CA VAL A 54 16.06 -0.79 14.52
C VAL A 54 14.81 0.01 14.94
N PRO A 55 14.86 0.95 15.90
CA PRO A 55 13.68 1.71 16.28
C PRO A 55 13.18 2.62 15.16
N LEU A 56 14.07 3.17 14.32
CA LEU A 56 13.68 3.98 13.16
C LEU A 56 12.83 3.17 12.17
N ILE A 57 13.25 1.95 11.83
CA ILE A 57 12.50 1.05 10.94
C ILE A 57 11.14 0.67 11.56
N LEU A 58 11.11 0.37 12.87
CA LEU A 58 9.87 0.02 13.57
C LEU A 58 8.87 1.18 13.58
N ILE A 59 9.35 2.41 13.85
CA ILE A 59 8.54 3.64 13.82
C ILE A 59 7.99 3.87 12.41
N LEU A 60 8.81 3.74 11.37
CA LEU A 60 8.38 3.96 9.99
C LEU A 60 7.28 2.96 9.59
N LYS A 61 7.46 1.67 9.90
CA LYS A 61 6.43 0.64 9.69
C LYS A 61 5.15 0.93 10.47
N PHE A 62 5.26 1.43 11.70
CA PHE A 62 4.12 1.74 12.54
C PHE A 62 3.33 2.94 12.02
N ILE A 63 4.02 4.02 11.61
CA ILE A 63 3.40 5.20 10.99
C ILE A 63 2.68 4.79 9.70
N LEU A 64 3.32 3.99 8.85
CA LEU A 64 2.70 3.48 7.62
C LEU A 64 1.43 2.67 7.92
N ARG A 65 1.46 1.76 8.91
CA ARG A 65 0.25 1.03 9.32
C ARG A 65 -0.85 1.95 9.81
N ILE A 66 -0.52 2.93 10.66
CA ILE A 66 -1.51 3.89 11.17
C ILE A 66 -2.08 4.71 10.03
N ARG A 67 -1.25 5.18 9.09
CA ARG A 67 -1.70 5.96 7.94
C ARG A 67 -2.64 5.16 7.06
N VAL A 68 -2.26 3.93 6.68
CA VAL A 68 -3.11 3.03 5.90
C VAL A 68 -4.42 2.72 6.64
N ARG A 69 -4.37 2.46 7.95
CA ARG A 69 -5.56 2.19 8.75
C ARG A 69 -6.45 3.42 8.90
N LYS A 70 -5.88 4.62 9.07
CA LYS A 70 -6.62 5.87 9.14
C LYS A 70 -7.26 6.17 7.80
N GLU A 71 -6.53 6.06 6.71
CA GLU A 71 -7.02 6.23 5.34
C GLU A 71 -8.16 5.25 5.05
N PHE A 72 -8.02 3.98 5.46
CA PHE A 72 -9.08 2.97 5.35
C PHE A 72 -10.30 3.24 6.26
N GLN A 73 -10.12 3.86 7.43
CA GLN A 73 -11.21 4.18 8.36
C GLN A 73 -11.91 5.49 8.01
N SER A 74 -11.18 6.47 7.50
CA SER A 74 -11.72 7.75 7.01
C SER A 74 -12.36 7.61 5.64
N ASP A 75 -11.89 6.66 4.83
CA ASP A 75 -12.52 6.28 3.58
C ASP A 75 -13.75 5.40 3.87
N THR A 76 -14.78 6.04 4.42
CA THR A 76 -16.11 5.45 4.61
C THR A 76 -16.67 4.94 3.28
N GLN A 77 -16.19 5.41 2.13
CA GLN A 77 -16.58 4.95 0.79
C GLN A 77 -16.18 3.49 0.49
N ILE A 78 -15.25 2.87 1.23
CA ILE A 78 -14.94 1.43 1.10
C ILE A 78 -15.94 0.56 1.88
N ARG A 79 -16.59 1.11 2.91
CA ARG A 79 -17.58 0.39 3.73
C ARG A 79 -18.97 0.30 3.11
N HIS A 80 -19.28 1.10 2.10
CA HIS A 80 -20.61 1.13 1.50
C HIS A 80 -20.71 0.13 0.35
N ASP A 81 -21.84 -0.58 0.29
CA ASP A 81 -22.15 -1.48 -0.81
C ASP A 81 -22.03 -0.75 -2.15
N LEU A 82 -21.28 -1.37 -3.05
CA LEU A 82 -20.99 -0.86 -4.37
C LEU A 82 -21.90 -1.58 -5.37
N SER A 83 -22.85 -0.84 -5.92
CA SER A 83 -23.82 -1.38 -6.89
C SER A 83 -23.55 -0.78 -8.27
N TYR A 84 -23.52 -1.64 -9.28
CA TYR A 84 -23.36 -1.26 -10.67
C TYR A 84 -24.65 -1.53 -11.45
N LEU A 85 -25.11 -0.51 -12.18
CA LEU A 85 -26.16 -0.60 -13.17
C LEU A 85 -25.54 -0.27 -14.53
N ILE A 86 -25.35 -1.29 -15.35
CA ILE A 86 -24.71 -1.16 -16.67
C ILE A 86 -25.83 -1.20 -17.71
N SER A 87 -25.97 -0.11 -18.46
CA SER A 87 -26.90 -0.03 -19.60
C SER A 87 -26.13 0.23 -20.90
N GLU A 88 -26.84 0.09 -22.02
CA GLU A 88 -26.31 0.38 -23.36
C GLU A 88 -25.78 1.81 -23.50
N GLN A 89 -26.37 2.78 -22.79
CA GLN A 89 -25.90 4.17 -22.87
C GLN A 89 -24.80 4.51 -21.87
N ARG A 90 -24.87 3.97 -20.64
CA ARG A 90 -23.99 4.41 -19.54
C ARG A 90 -23.81 3.36 -18.46
N ILE A 91 -22.71 3.49 -17.72
CA ILE A 91 -22.44 2.73 -16.50
C ILE A 91 -22.70 3.61 -15.30
N HIS A 92 -23.70 3.24 -14.50
CA HIS A 92 -24.02 3.92 -13.25
C HIS A 92 -23.44 3.13 -12.07
N GLN A 93 -22.58 3.78 -11.30
CA GLN A 93 -22.02 3.28 -10.07
C GLN A 93 -22.64 4.00 -8.89
N LYS A 94 -23.32 3.24 -8.02
CA LYS A 94 -23.81 3.74 -6.74
C LYS A 94 -22.90 3.27 -5.61
N ARG A 95 -22.42 4.20 -4.79
CA ARG A 95 -21.58 3.94 -3.62
C ARG A 95 -22.12 4.76 -2.45
N GLY A 96 -22.92 4.13 -1.60
CA GLY A 96 -23.64 4.82 -0.53
C GLY A 96 -24.58 5.90 -1.09
N SER A 97 -24.37 7.16 -0.70
CA SER A 97 -25.09 8.33 -1.22
C SER A 97 -24.49 8.91 -2.51
N SER A 98 -23.30 8.46 -2.92
CA SER A 98 -22.64 8.95 -4.13
C SER A 98 -23.09 8.16 -5.35
N ASN A 99 -23.54 8.90 -6.37
CA ASN A 99 -23.85 8.36 -7.69
C ASN A 99 -22.80 8.86 -8.68
N THR A 100 -22.10 7.95 -9.33
CA THR A 100 -21.13 8.26 -10.40
C THR A 100 -21.61 7.65 -11.70
N TYR A 101 -21.61 8.46 -12.76
CA TYR A 101 -21.94 8.01 -14.11
C TYR A 101 -20.66 7.98 -14.93
N PHE A 102 -20.48 6.91 -15.69
CA PHE A 102 -19.42 6.76 -16.68
C PHE A 102 -20.09 6.54 -18.03
N GLU A 103 -19.67 7.32 -19.03
CA GLU A 103 -20.08 7.08 -20.41
C GLU A 103 -19.16 6.02 -21.02
N TRP A 104 -19.66 5.30 -22.03
CA TRP A 104 -18.82 4.31 -22.71
C TRP A 104 -17.62 4.96 -23.40
N GLY A 105 -17.75 6.21 -23.86
CA GLY A 105 -16.66 7.00 -24.43
C GLY A 105 -15.55 7.34 -23.42
N ASP A 106 -15.84 7.30 -22.11
CA ASP A 106 -14.82 7.49 -21.07
C ASP A 106 -13.95 6.25 -20.88
N ILE A 107 -14.40 5.09 -21.34
CA ILE A 107 -13.65 3.84 -21.23
C ILE A 107 -12.71 3.74 -22.42
N PHE A 108 -11.41 3.76 -22.17
CA PHE A 108 -10.43 3.67 -23.25
C PHE A 108 -9.90 2.25 -23.47
N LYS A 109 -10.03 1.34 -22.48
CA LYS A 109 -9.65 -0.09 -22.60
C LYS A 109 -10.49 -1.00 -21.73
N ALA A 110 -10.81 -2.19 -22.23
CA ALA A 110 -11.47 -3.25 -21.49
C ALA A 110 -10.67 -4.56 -21.55
N TYR A 111 -10.52 -5.22 -20.40
CA TYR A 111 -9.86 -6.52 -20.28
C TYR A 111 -10.77 -7.54 -19.60
N GLU A 112 -10.83 -8.74 -20.16
CA GLU A 112 -11.43 -9.88 -19.52
C GLU A 112 -10.36 -10.77 -18.89
N HIS A 113 -10.51 -11.07 -17.60
CA HIS A 113 -9.76 -12.12 -16.91
C HIS A 113 -10.68 -13.26 -16.49
N LYS A 114 -10.08 -14.40 -16.11
CA LYS A 114 -10.81 -15.61 -15.67
C LYS A 114 -11.85 -15.31 -14.58
N LYS A 115 -11.55 -14.42 -13.63
CA LYS A 115 -12.40 -14.13 -12.46
C LYS A 115 -13.05 -12.75 -12.46
N MET A 116 -12.68 -11.83 -13.36
CA MET A 116 -13.14 -10.44 -13.33
C MET A 116 -13.01 -9.75 -14.69
N PHE A 117 -13.79 -8.70 -14.90
CA PHE A 117 -13.57 -7.71 -15.96
C PHE A 117 -12.95 -6.44 -15.40
N ARG A 118 -12.11 -5.79 -16.21
CA ARG A 118 -11.47 -4.50 -15.88
C ARG A 118 -11.77 -3.51 -17.00
N LEU A 119 -12.53 -2.46 -16.69
CA LEU A 119 -12.84 -1.38 -17.63
C LEU A 119 -12.06 -0.14 -17.20
N TYR A 120 -11.08 0.28 -17.99
CA TYR A 120 -10.21 1.39 -17.67
C TYR A 120 -10.81 2.70 -18.16
N VAL A 121 -11.09 3.60 -17.20
CA VAL A 121 -11.57 4.97 -17.44
C VAL A 121 -10.38 5.94 -17.56
N SER A 122 -9.27 5.65 -16.88
CA SER A 122 -7.99 6.35 -17.08
C SER A 122 -6.82 5.42 -16.74
N ARG A 123 -5.57 5.86 -16.98
CA ARG A 123 -4.36 5.05 -16.69
C ARG A 123 -4.33 4.52 -15.25
N ASN A 124 -4.87 5.29 -14.31
CA ASN A 124 -4.84 4.98 -12.88
C ASN A 124 -6.23 4.66 -12.30
N LYS A 125 -7.29 4.59 -13.12
CA LYS A 125 -8.66 4.34 -12.67
C LYS A 125 -9.34 3.27 -13.52
N ALA A 126 -9.71 2.16 -12.88
CA ALA A 126 -10.43 1.07 -13.51
C ALA A 126 -11.66 0.67 -12.70
N ILE A 127 -12.74 0.36 -13.41
CA ILE A 127 -13.94 -0.28 -12.88
C ILE A 127 -13.66 -1.78 -12.84
N LEU A 128 -13.73 -2.37 -11.66
CA LEU A 128 -13.49 -3.79 -11.44
C LEU A 128 -14.83 -4.49 -11.26
N LEU A 129 -15.12 -5.45 -12.16
CA LEU A 129 -16.37 -6.22 -12.14
C LEU A 129 -16.05 -7.71 -11.97
N PRO A 130 -15.98 -8.22 -10.73
CA PRO A 130 -15.77 -9.64 -10.48
C PRO A 130 -16.93 -10.49 -11.00
N LYS A 131 -16.62 -11.57 -11.73
CA LYS A 131 -17.63 -12.46 -12.34
C LYS A 131 -18.55 -13.12 -11.32
N ARG A 132 -18.09 -13.27 -10.07
CA ARG A 132 -18.88 -13.84 -8.96
C ARG A 132 -20.12 -13.04 -8.58
N PHE A 133 -20.20 -11.77 -8.97
CA PHE A 133 -21.36 -10.91 -8.68
C PHE A 133 -22.43 -10.96 -9.78
N PHE A 134 -22.19 -11.72 -10.86
CA PHE A 134 -23.17 -11.95 -11.90
C PHE A 134 -23.98 -13.19 -11.54
N ASN A 135 -25.31 -13.05 -11.46
CA ASN A 135 -26.20 -14.14 -11.09
C ASN A 135 -26.27 -15.24 -12.16
N THR A 136 -25.96 -14.93 -13.42
CA THR A 136 -26.06 -15.88 -14.54
C THR A 136 -24.95 -15.66 -15.58
N ASN A 137 -24.59 -16.71 -16.31
CA ASN A 137 -23.67 -16.63 -17.45
C ASN A 137 -24.22 -15.74 -18.57
N LYS A 138 -25.55 -15.68 -18.75
CA LYS A 138 -26.19 -14.77 -19.70
C LYS A 138 -25.89 -13.31 -19.40
N ALA A 139 -25.89 -12.91 -18.12
CA ALA A 139 -25.53 -11.54 -17.73
C ALA A 139 -24.06 -11.21 -18.05
N ILE A 140 -23.17 -12.21 -17.97
CA ILE A 140 -21.77 -12.07 -18.37
C ILE A 140 -21.65 -11.87 -19.88
N GLU A 141 -22.36 -12.65 -20.69
CA GLU A 141 -22.38 -12.51 -22.15
C GLU A 141 -22.97 -11.17 -22.60
N LEU A 142 -24.05 -10.72 -21.97
CA LEU A 142 -24.63 -9.40 -22.23
C LEU A 142 -23.62 -8.28 -21.99
N LEU A 143 -22.86 -8.34 -20.89
CA LEU A 143 -21.80 -7.36 -20.64
C LEU A 143 -20.73 -7.39 -21.73
N LYS A 144 -20.30 -8.58 -22.17
CA LYS A 144 -19.31 -8.71 -23.24
C LYS A 144 -19.80 -8.08 -24.53
N ASN A 145 -21.05 -8.33 -24.89
CA ASN A 145 -21.67 -7.76 -26.09
C ASN A 145 -21.75 -6.24 -25.99
N MET A 146 -22.13 -5.68 -24.84
CA MET A 146 -22.13 -4.23 -24.60
C MET A 146 -20.73 -3.62 -24.72
N VAL A 147 -19.72 -4.31 -24.18
CA VAL A 147 -18.32 -3.88 -24.30
C VAL A 147 -17.89 -3.87 -25.77
N HIS A 148 -18.10 -4.95 -26.51
CA HIS A 148 -17.73 -5.03 -27.93
C HIS A 148 -18.49 -4.03 -28.82
N LYS A 149 -19.74 -3.73 -28.49
CA LYS A 149 -20.57 -2.81 -29.28
C LYS A 149 -20.18 -1.35 -29.08
N ASN A 150 -19.77 -0.97 -27.88
CA ASN A 150 -19.54 0.43 -27.52
C ASN A 150 -18.05 0.82 -27.48
N LEU A 151 -17.13 -0.13 -27.63
CA LEU A 151 -15.69 0.10 -27.61
C LEU A 151 -15.08 -0.38 -28.92
N ASP A 152 -14.12 0.39 -29.44
CA ASP A 152 -13.36 -0.01 -30.63
C ASP A 152 -12.62 -1.33 -30.39
N ASP A 153 -12.58 -2.22 -31.38
CA ASP A 153 -11.93 -3.54 -31.28
C ASP A 153 -10.48 -3.49 -30.77
N ARG A 154 -9.74 -2.40 -31.02
CA ARG A 154 -8.36 -2.21 -30.52
C ARG A 154 -8.28 -1.99 -29.01
N SER A 155 -9.37 -1.53 -28.40
CA SER A 155 -9.48 -1.25 -26.97
C SER A 155 -9.99 -2.45 -26.16
N VAL A 156 -10.53 -3.46 -26.85
CA VAL A 156 -11.10 -4.66 -26.25
C VAL A 156 -10.11 -5.82 -26.33
N ILE A 157 -9.52 -6.18 -25.18
CA ILE A 157 -8.60 -7.31 -25.07
C ILE A 157 -9.27 -8.38 -24.21
N MET A 158 -10.14 -9.16 -24.85
CA MET A 158 -10.76 -10.37 -24.26
C MET A 158 -9.93 -11.63 -24.53
N LYS A 159 -8.59 -11.53 -24.44
CA LYS A 159 -7.74 -12.72 -24.46
C LYS A 159 -7.66 -13.30 -23.06
N LEU A 160 -7.88 -14.61 -22.97
CA LEU A 160 -7.63 -15.46 -21.80
C LEU A 160 -6.14 -15.35 -21.40
N VAL A 161 -5.78 -14.30 -20.66
CA VAL A 161 -4.47 -14.22 -20.01
C VAL A 161 -4.54 -15.14 -18.80
N PHE A 162 -4.15 -16.39 -19.00
CA PHE A 162 -3.79 -17.32 -17.93
C PHE A 162 -2.40 -16.88 -17.43
N HIS A 163 -2.37 -16.27 -16.25
CA HIS A 163 -1.19 -16.22 -15.39
C HIS A 163 -1.49 -17.01 -14.13
#